data_AF-A0A538LKR3-F1
#
_entry.id   AF-A0A538LKR3-F1
#
_cell.length_a   1.000
_cell.length_b   1.000
_cell.length_c   1.000
_cell.angle_alpha   90.00
_cell.angle_beta   90.00
_cell.angle_gamma   90.00
#
_symmetry.space_group_name_H-M   'P 1'
#
loop_
_entity.id
_entity.type
_entity.pdbx_description
1 polymer ?
#
loop_
_entity_poly.entity_id
_entity_poly.type
_entity_poly.pdbx_seq_one_letter_code
_entity_poly.pdbx_strand_id
1 'polypeptide(L)'
;MGRSWANDLARFRKIPTDTGSTCTGPRLFTWCITASKIGRSCGGPVEKYSSSDIAGAHSCDCPARANRRPHAGQFHPGTPAMLAFRLWRWPAWLHCPGWRRILQAIVAALAEQQAELSGLLSGLDDTDWLRPSRCEGWTVSDVVLHLAQTNELATASASRRMAEALAELGGTPGGRGGTVDDGADLLVARERGRPGPAVRERWTTSGEVLCRRLEDADPHQRLDWVAGQLSARSLAATRIAETWIHAGDVGEPFAWVPAATDRLWHVARLAWRTLPYAFARAGRELS
;
A
#
# COMPACT_ATOMS: atom_id res chain seq x y z
N MET A 1 41.30 17.36 -28.32
CA MET A 1 41.60 16.88 -29.69
C MET A 1 41.84 15.38 -29.57
N GLY A 2 41.12 14.41 -30.15
CA GLY A 2 40.11 14.37 -31.21
C GLY A 2 40.38 13.11 -32.07
N ARG A 3 39.32 12.30 -32.29
CA ARG A 3 39.15 11.10 -33.19
C ARG A 3 39.33 9.72 -32.53
N SER A 4 38.58 8.65 -32.83
CA SER A 4 37.26 8.40 -33.46
C SER A 4 37.01 6.87 -33.45
N TRP A 5 35.77 6.48 -33.18
CA TRP A 5 35.01 5.22 -33.40
C TRP A 5 35.51 4.16 -34.40
N ALA A 6 35.42 2.86 -34.03
CA ALA A 6 34.47 1.87 -34.58
C ALA A 6 34.80 0.39 -34.19
N ASN A 7 33.73 -0.34 -33.83
CA ASN A 7 33.46 -1.79 -33.96
C ASN A 7 34.45 -2.85 -33.43
N ASP A 8 33.95 -3.70 -32.50
CA ASP A 8 33.89 -5.15 -32.77
C ASP A 8 32.81 -5.84 -31.92
N LEU A 9 31.78 -6.32 -32.63
CA LEU A 9 30.73 -7.21 -32.14
C LEU A 9 31.13 -8.66 -32.43
N ALA A 10 30.69 -9.55 -31.54
CA ALA A 10 30.55 -11.00 -31.69
C ALA A 10 31.71 -11.88 -31.20
N ARG A 11 31.42 -12.71 -30.17
CA ARG A 11 31.11 -14.15 -30.35
C ARG A 11 30.88 -14.83 -28.99
N PHE A 12 29.62 -14.95 -28.58
CA PHE A 12 29.21 -15.93 -27.57
C PHE A 12 29.09 -17.31 -28.24
N ARG A 13 29.96 -18.26 -27.86
CA ARG A 13 29.78 -19.70 -28.16
C ARG A 13 28.76 -20.29 -27.19
N LYS A 14 27.73 -20.95 -27.74
CA LYS A 14 26.71 -21.73 -27.03
C LYS A 14 27.32 -23.03 -26.48
N ILE A 15 26.95 -23.41 -25.26
CA ILE A 15 27.09 -24.77 -24.72
C ILE A 15 25.70 -25.44 -24.83
N PRO A 16 25.54 -26.66 -25.38
CA PRO A 16 24.24 -27.34 -25.51
C PRO A 16 23.79 -28.01 -24.20
N THR A 17 22.48 -28.10 -23.96
CA THR A 17 21.87 -28.98 -22.95
C THR A 17 20.93 -30.01 -23.60
N ASP A 18 21.02 -31.26 -23.14
CA ASP A 18 20.34 -32.46 -23.67
C ASP A 18 18.86 -32.58 -23.24
N THR A 19 18.00 -31.64 -23.64
CA THR A 19 16.54 -31.83 -23.44
C THR A 19 15.64 -31.38 -24.59
N GLY A 20 16.16 -31.05 -25.78
CA GLY A 20 15.39 -31.08 -27.03
C GLY A 20 14.02 -30.37 -27.05
N SER A 21 13.79 -29.37 -26.19
CA SER A 21 12.49 -28.71 -26.04
C SER A 21 12.64 -27.21 -26.19
N THR A 22 12.08 -26.66 -27.26
CA THR A 22 12.06 -25.22 -27.54
C THR A 22 10.87 -24.57 -26.84
N CYS A 23 11.09 -24.05 -25.64
CA CYS A 23 10.25 -23.04 -25.03
C CYS A 23 11.13 -21.82 -24.71
N THR A 24 10.98 -20.74 -25.46
CA THR A 24 11.54 -19.44 -25.13
C THR A 24 10.88 -18.92 -23.85
N GLY A 25 11.53 -19.14 -22.70
CA GLY A 25 11.13 -18.55 -21.43
C GLY A 25 11.32 -17.02 -21.47
N PRO A 26 10.39 -16.23 -20.89
CA PRO A 26 10.66 -14.83 -20.65
C PRO A 26 11.80 -14.69 -19.65
N ARG A 27 12.71 -13.79 -20.00
CA ARG A 27 13.85 -13.34 -19.20
C ARG A 27 13.37 -12.81 -17.84
N LEU A 28 14.24 -12.93 -16.84
CA LEU A 28 14.15 -12.35 -15.50
C LEU A 28 13.31 -11.05 -15.47
N PHE A 29 12.08 -11.15 -14.99
CA PHE A 29 11.26 -9.98 -14.69
C PHE A 29 11.56 -9.55 -13.26
N THR A 30 12.28 -8.44 -13.14
CA THR A 30 12.35 -7.65 -11.91
C THR A 30 10.93 -7.19 -11.59
N TRP A 31 10.32 -7.77 -10.55
CA TRP A 31 9.03 -7.31 -10.05
C TRP A 31 9.23 -6.00 -9.29
N CYS A 32 9.09 -4.88 -10.00
CA CYS A 32 8.97 -3.56 -9.39
C CYS A 32 7.49 -3.33 -9.04
N ILE A 33 7.17 -3.35 -7.75
CA ILE A 33 5.93 -2.74 -7.24
C ILE A 33 6.21 -1.24 -7.18
N THR A 34 5.80 -0.50 -8.21
CA THR A 34 5.97 0.96 -8.29
C THR A 34 4.72 1.65 -7.76
N ALA A 35 4.84 2.37 -6.65
CA ALA A 35 3.98 3.54 -6.44
C ALA A 35 4.43 4.67 -7.39
N SER A 36 3.49 5.55 -7.66
CA SER A 36 3.45 6.48 -8.79
C SER A 36 4.64 7.47 -8.85
N LYS A 37 4.83 8.06 -10.04
CA LYS A 37 5.96 8.87 -10.56
C LYS A 37 7.26 8.11 -10.90
N ILE A 38 7.23 7.38 -12.03
CA ILE A 38 8.42 7.12 -12.85
C ILE A 38 8.30 7.94 -14.15
N GLY A 39 9.22 8.90 -14.32
CA GLY A 39 9.40 9.63 -15.57
C GLY A 39 9.97 8.74 -16.70
N ARG A 40 9.49 9.03 -17.91
CA ARG A 40 9.83 8.48 -19.24
C ARG A 40 11.19 7.77 -19.35
N SER A 41 11.15 6.46 -19.64
CA SER A 41 12.24 5.81 -20.38
C SER A 41 12.19 6.23 -21.86
N CYS A 42 13.32 6.14 -22.55
CA CYS A 42 13.66 6.74 -23.85
C CYS A 42 12.84 6.31 -25.10
N GLY A 43 11.55 5.99 -24.96
CA GLY A 43 10.68 5.54 -26.05
C GLY A 43 9.38 6.34 -26.15
N GLY A 44 9.44 7.56 -26.68
CA GLY A 44 8.27 8.32 -27.15
C GLY A 44 7.22 8.71 -26.08
N PRO A 45 6.15 9.42 -26.48
CA PRO A 45 5.11 9.85 -25.56
C PRO A 45 4.25 8.65 -25.14
N VAL A 46 4.33 8.26 -23.88
CA VAL A 46 3.37 7.35 -23.24
C VAL A 46 2.15 8.17 -22.83
N GLU A 47 0.98 7.71 -23.25
CA GLU A 47 -0.33 8.30 -22.93
C GLU A 47 -0.55 8.30 -21.41
N LYS A 48 -0.91 9.46 -20.85
CA LYS A 48 -1.13 9.64 -19.41
C LYS A 48 -2.40 8.87 -18.97
N TYR A 49 -2.26 7.98 -17.99
CA TYR A 49 -3.38 7.31 -17.36
C TYR A 49 -4.12 8.26 -16.42
N SER A 50 -5.41 8.52 -16.70
CA SER A 50 -6.31 9.27 -15.84
C SER A 50 -7.01 8.31 -14.86
N SER A 51 -6.84 8.54 -13.55
CA SER A 51 -7.42 7.72 -12.48
C SER A 51 -8.59 8.44 -11.81
N SER A 52 -9.79 8.33 -12.38
CA SER A 52 -11.03 8.89 -11.78
C SER A 52 -11.76 7.94 -10.83
N ASP A 53 -11.49 6.63 -10.83
CA ASP A 53 -12.37 5.69 -10.13
C ASP A 53 -11.60 4.52 -9.50
N ILE A 54 -11.32 4.52 -8.19
CA ILE A 54 -10.99 3.28 -7.43
C ILE A 54 -12.21 2.93 -6.58
N ALA A 55 -12.81 1.79 -6.87
CA ALA A 55 -13.99 1.30 -6.16
C ALA A 55 -13.59 0.54 -4.90
N GLY A 56 -13.90 1.13 -3.76
CA GLY A 56 -14.18 0.39 -2.54
C GLY A 56 -15.68 0.41 -2.29
N ALA A 57 -16.41 -0.53 -2.90
CA ALA A 57 -17.80 -0.86 -2.57
C ALA A 57 -18.23 -2.14 -3.30
N HIS A 58 -17.77 -3.31 -2.88
CA HIS A 58 -18.50 -4.56 -3.18
C HIS A 58 -18.42 -5.49 -1.96
N SER A 59 -19.51 -5.55 -1.20
CA SER A 59 -19.86 -6.76 -0.46
C SER A 59 -20.14 -7.84 -1.50
N CYS A 60 -19.25 -8.81 -1.63
CA CYS A 60 -19.62 -10.04 -2.31
C CYS A 60 -20.57 -10.80 -1.38
N ASP A 61 -21.87 -10.79 -1.71
CA ASP A 61 -22.80 -11.81 -1.24
C ASP A 61 -22.39 -13.15 -1.85
N CYS A 62 -21.54 -13.89 -1.13
CA CYS A 62 -21.37 -15.31 -1.39
C CYS A 62 -22.45 -16.05 -0.58
N PRO A 63 -23.42 -16.74 -1.21
CA PRO A 63 -24.24 -17.69 -0.46
C PRO A 63 -23.30 -18.73 0.12
N ALA A 64 -23.38 -18.93 1.44
CA ALA A 64 -22.62 -19.95 2.15
C ALA A 64 -22.84 -21.32 1.48
N ARG A 65 -21.88 -21.76 0.65
CA ARG A 65 -21.86 -23.14 0.19
C ARG A 65 -21.39 -23.98 1.37
N ALA A 66 -22.33 -24.76 1.92
CA ALA A 66 -22.04 -25.80 2.88
C ALA A 66 -20.92 -26.70 2.35
N ASN A 67 -19.92 -26.92 3.20
CA ASN A 67 -18.75 -27.74 2.93
C ASN A 67 -19.20 -29.19 2.71
N ARG A 68 -19.45 -29.60 1.46
CA ARG A 68 -19.75 -31.01 1.12
C ARG A 68 -18.44 -31.74 0.86
N ARG A 69 -17.91 -32.41 1.90
CA ARG A 69 -17.15 -33.66 1.70
C ARG A 69 -17.70 -34.74 2.64
N PRO A 70 -17.79 -36.00 2.18
CA PRO A 70 -18.64 -37.02 2.78
C PRO A 70 -17.97 -37.65 4.00
N HIS A 71 -18.77 -37.89 5.04
CA HIS A 71 -18.40 -38.73 6.18
C HIS A 71 -18.33 -40.19 5.76
N ALA A 72 -17.24 -40.88 6.11
CA ALA A 72 -17.21 -42.33 6.22
C ALA A 72 -17.07 -42.68 7.70
N GLY A 73 -18.16 -43.18 8.28
CA GLY A 73 -18.24 -43.67 9.65
C GLY A 73 -19.55 -44.42 9.80
N GLN A 74 -19.50 -45.72 9.55
CA GLN A 74 -20.63 -46.64 9.62
C GLN A 74 -21.16 -46.72 11.06
N PHE A 75 -22.48 -46.59 11.24
CA PHE A 75 -23.18 -47.03 12.46
C PHE A 75 -24.47 -47.77 12.07
N HIS A 76 -24.61 -48.99 12.60
CA HIS A 76 -25.78 -49.86 12.45
C HIS A 76 -26.99 -49.37 13.30
N PRO A 77 -28.24 -49.72 12.92
CA PRO A 77 -29.45 -49.17 13.54
C PRO A 77 -29.96 -50.02 14.71
N GLY A 78 -30.45 -49.37 15.77
CA GLY A 78 -31.07 -50.04 16.91
C GLY A 78 -31.82 -49.10 17.87
N THR A 79 -33.00 -48.63 17.45
CA THR A 79 -34.18 -48.22 18.27
C THR A 79 -34.15 -46.97 19.19
N PRO A 80 -35.33 -46.34 19.46
CA PRO A 80 -35.48 -44.90 19.69
C PRO A 80 -35.86 -44.52 21.13
N ALA A 81 -35.64 -43.26 21.53
CA ALA A 81 -36.64 -42.41 22.18
C ALA A 81 -36.06 -41.09 22.74
N MET A 82 -36.92 -40.07 22.66
CA MET A 82 -36.99 -38.83 23.43
C MET A 82 -36.04 -37.67 23.10
N LEU A 83 -36.64 -36.72 22.38
CA LEU A 83 -36.28 -35.31 22.31
C LEU A 83 -35.95 -34.73 23.69
N ALA A 84 -34.71 -34.26 23.82
CA ALA A 84 -34.41 -33.05 24.56
C ALA A 84 -33.60 -32.15 23.60
N PHE A 85 -34.31 -31.32 22.83
CA PHE A 85 -33.67 -30.18 22.16
C PHE A 85 -33.20 -29.21 23.25
N ARG A 86 -31.98 -29.42 23.74
CA ARG A 86 -31.21 -28.33 24.33
C ARG A 86 -31.04 -27.30 23.22
N LEU A 87 -31.82 -26.23 23.30
CA LEU A 87 -31.57 -24.98 22.58
C LEU A 87 -30.10 -24.63 22.78
N TRP A 88 -29.29 -24.90 21.75
CA TRP A 88 -27.92 -24.44 21.69
C TRP A 88 -28.01 -22.93 21.49
N ARG A 89 -28.08 -22.19 22.61
CA ARG A 89 -27.88 -20.75 22.62
C ARG A 89 -26.49 -20.53 22.04
N TRP A 90 -26.45 -19.88 20.88
CA TRP A 90 -25.21 -19.45 20.26
C TRP A 90 -24.44 -18.59 21.29
N PRO A 91 -23.22 -18.95 21.70
CA PRO A 91 -22.42 -18.07 22.54
C PRO A 91 -22.01 -16.85 21.70
N ALA A 92 -21.89 -15.71 22.36
CA ALA A 92 -21.51 -14.44 21.76
C ALA A 92 -20.12 -14.51 21.08
N TRP A 93 -20.07 -14.75 19.77
CA TRP A 93 -18.83 -14.75 18.96
C TRP A 93 -18.26 -13.35 18.68
N LEU A 94 -18.54 -12.35 19.52
CA LEU A 94 -18.05 -10.98 19.33
C LEU A 94 -16.63 -10.73 19.87
N HIS A 95 -16.00 -11.70 20.56
CA HIS A 95 -14.74 -11.46 21.27
C HIS A 95 -13.72 -12.61 21.09
N CYS A 96 -13.24 -12.85 19.86
CA CYS A 96 -12.02 -13.65 19.65
C CYS A 96 -10.75 -12.77 19.80
N PRO A 97 -9.84 -12.98 20.76
CA PRO A 97 -8.67 -12.10 20.94
C PRO A 97 -7.64 -12.11 19.79
N GLY A 98 -7.76 -13.01 18.81
CA GLY A 98 -6.80 -13.16 17.70
C GLY A 98 -6.86 -12.07 16.63
N TRP A 99 -8.01 -11.42 16.40
CA TRP A 99 -8.15 -10.46 15.29
C TRP A 99 -7.59 -9.07 15.62
N ARG A 100 -7.77 -8.60 16.87
CA ARG A 100 -7.12 -7.37 17.36
C ARG A 100 -5.59 -7.48 17.29
N ARG A 101 -5.03 -8.65 17.61
CA ARG A 101 -3.60 -8.94 17.49
C ARG A 101 -3.06 -8.77 16.07
N ILE A 102 -3.88 -9.02 15.04
CA ILE A 102 -3.47 -8.84 13.64
C ILE A 102 -3.30 -7.35 13.33
N LEU A 103 -4.24 -6.48 13.74
CA LEU A 103 -4.10 -5.05 13.50
C LEU A 103 -2.93 -4.47 14.27
N GLN A 104 -2.79 -4.84 15.54
CA GLN A 104 -1.67 -4.41 16.39
C GLN A 104 -0.31 -4.75 15.78
N ALA A 105 -0.16 -5.96 15.21
CA ALA A 105 1.08 -6.34 14.52
C ALA A 105 1.35 -5.47 13.28
N ILE A 106 0.31 -5.13 12.50
CA ILE A 106 0.46 -4.24 11.34
C ILE A 106 0.81 -2.82 11.78
N VAL A 107 0.19 -2.32 12.86
CA VAL A 107 0.49 -0.97 13.37
C VAL A 107 1.89 -0.89 13.98
N ALA A 108 2.35 -1.93 14.68
CA ALA A 108 3.74 -2.02 15.13
C ALA A 108 4.73 -1.97 13.95
N ALA A 109 4.45 -2.74 12.89
CA ALA A 109 5.24 -2.71 11.65
C ALA A 109 5.21 -1.32 10.96
N LEU A 110 4.08 -0.60 11.02
CA LEU A 110 3.99 0.79 10.55
C LEU A 110 4.85 1.72 11.39
N ALA A 111 4.77 1.63 12.72
CA ALA A 111 5.58 2.44 13.63
C ALA A 111 7.08 2.21 13.41
N GLU A 112 7.51 0.95 13.21
CA GLU A 112 8.90 0.62 12.87
C GLU A 112 9.33 1.24 11.54
N GLN A 113 8.48 1.18 10.50
CA GLN A 113 8.77 1.79 9.21
C GLN A 113 8.83 3.32 9.29
N GLN A 114 7.98 3.94 10.12
CA GLN A 114 8.00 5.39 10.38
C GLN A 114 9.26 5.79 11.14
N ALA A 115 9.66 5.01 12.14
CA ALA A 115 10.86 5.24 12.93
C ALA A 115 12.14 5.15 12.09
N GLU A 116 12.21 4.20 11.14
CA GLU A 116 13.33 4.10 10.19
C GLU A 116 13.50 5.38 9.37
N LEU A 117 12.41 5.90 8.79
CA LEU A 117 12.44 7.16 8.05
C LEU A 117 12.80 8.33 8.97
N SER A 118 12.20 8.42 10.17
CA SER A 118 12.52 9.46 11.16
C SER A 118 13.99 9.45 11.55
N GLY A 119 14.64 8.28 11.59
CA GLY A 119 16.07 8.14 11.80
C GLY A 119 16.89 8.89 10.74
N LEU A 120 16.59 8.69 9.45
CA LEU A 120 17.20 9.44 8.36
C LEU A 120 16.96 10.95 8.51
N LEU A 121 15.70 11.35 8.73
CA LEU A 121 15.29 12.75 8.83
C LEU A 121 15.91 13.50 10.02
N SER A 122 16.34 12.78 11.05
CA SER A 122 16.96 13.38 12.25
C SER A 122 18.33 14.00 11.97
N GLY A 123 19.05 13.48 10.96
CA GLY A 123 20.40 13.91 10.59
C GLY A 123 20.48 14.95 9.47
N LEU A 124 19.34 15.35 8.89
CA LEU A 124 19.30 16.28 7.76
C LEU A 124 19.45 17.73 8.20
N ASP A 125 20.29 18.48 7.51
CA ASP A 125 20.38 19.94 7.63
C ASP A 125 19.40 20.69 6.71
N ASP A 126 19.33 22.02 6.82
CA ASP A 126 18.42 22.85 6.04
C ASP A 126 18.61 22.71 4.51
N THR A 127 19.84 22.44 4.05
CA THR A 127 20.13 22.25 2.64
C THR A 127 19.70 20.87 2.16
N ASP A 128 19.84 19.85 3.00
CA ASP A 128 19.39 18.48 2.72
C ASP A 128 17.88 18.41 2.51
N TRP A 129 17.10 19.13 3.32
CA TRP A 129 15.64 19.22 3.17
C TRP A 129 15.19 19.77 1.82
N LEU A 130 16.02 20.59 1.17
CA LEU A 130 15.74 21.22 -0.13
C LEU A 130 16.27 20.42 -1.32
N ARG A 131 16.99 19.31 -1.10
CA ARG A 131 17.50 18.49 -2.19
C ARG A 131 16.35 17.87 -2.99
N PRO A 132 16.47 17.76 -4.32
CA PRO A 132 15.52 17.01 -5.13
C PRO A 132 15.41 15.57 -4.64
N SER A 133 14.17 15.08 -4.49
CA SER A 133 13.90 13.68 -4.23
C SER A 133 13.78 12.89 -5.54
N ARG A 134 13.58 11.58 -5.44
CA ARG A 134 13.23 10.76 -6.61
C ARG A 134 11.86 11.11 -7.22
N CYS A 135 10.98 11.75 -6.45
CA CYS A 135 9.70 12.25 -6.95
C CYS A 135 9.95 13.53 -7.77
N GLU A 136 9.74 13.46 -9.08
CA GLU A 136 9.97 14.59 -9.99
C GLU A 136 9.24 15.87 -9.52
N GLY A 137 9.99 16.96 -9.40
CA GLY A 137 9.48 18.26 -8.98
C GLY A 137 9.30 18.43 -7.46
N TRP A 138 9.58 17.40 -6.65
CA TRP A 138 9.46 17.42 -5.20
C TRP A 138 10.84 17.32 -4.53
N THR A 139 11.04 18.15 -3.52
CA THR A 139 12.18 18.08 -2.59
C THR A 139 11.95 17.00 -1.55
N VAL A 140 12.99 16.67 -0.77
CA VAL A 140 12.86 15.83 0.44
C VAL A 140 11.76 16.36 1.35
N SER A 141 11.72 17.69 1.59
CA SER A 141 10.68 18.34 2.40
C SER A 141 9.27 18.11 1.86
N ASP A 142 9.09 18.18 0.54
CA ASP A 142 7.79 17.97 -0.10
C ASP A 142 7.27 16.54 0.08
N VAL A 143 8.15 15.53 -0.06
CA VAL A 143 7.77 14.11 0.13
C VAL A 143 7.39 13.84 1.59
N VAL A 144 8.14 14.38 2.55
CA VAL A 144 7.83 14.21 3.98
C VAL A 144 6.55 14.95 4.36
N LEU A 145 6.33 16.14 3.81
CA LEU A 145 5.09 16.90 3.97
C LEU A 145 3.89 16.09 3.44
N HIS A 146 4.02 15.50 2.25
CA HIS A 146 3.01 14.63 1.67
C HIS A 146 2.66 13.46 2.62
N LEU A 147 3.68 12.76 3.12
CA LEU A 147 3.51 11.65 4.05
C LEU A 147 2.78 12.08 5.35
N ALA A 148 3.06 13.28 5.86
CA ALA A 148 2.37 13.83 7.02
C ALA A 148 0.90 14.15 6.72
N GLN A 149 0.62 14.80 5.59
CA GLN A 149 -0.74 15.11 5.14
C GLN A 149 -1.57 13.83 4.93
N THR A 150 -0.98 12.77 4.37
CA THR A 150 -1.67 11.50 4.16
C THR A 150 -1.88 10.72 5.47
N ASN A 151 -1.03 10.88 6.49
CA ASN A 151 -1.30 10.41 7.85
C ASN A 151 -2.50 11.13 8.49
N GLU A 152 -2.60 12.45 8.30
CA GLU A 152 -3.71 13.28 8.80
C GLU A 152 -5.04 12.87 8.16
N LEU A 153 -5.06 12.67 6.84
CA LEU A 153 -6.23 12.14 6.13
C LEU A 153 -6.62 10.74 6.62
N ALA A 154 -5.65 9.85 6.87
CA ALA A 154 -5.91 8.51 7.40
C ALA A 154 -6.48 8.55 8.82
N THR A 155 -5.98 9.45 9.66
CA THR A 155 -6.51 9.71 11.00
C THR A 155 -7.94 10.25 10.95
N ALA A 156 -8.19 11.23 10.07
CA ALA A 156 -9.51 11.81 9.88
C ALA A 156 -10.51 10.75 9.40
N SER A 157 -10.12 9.90 8.46
CA SER A 157 -10.92 8.76 8.01
C SER A 157 -11.28 7.81 9.15
N ALA A 158 -10.29 7.39 9.92
CA ALA A 158 -10.50 6.54 11.09
C ALA A 158 -11.41 7.19 12.14
N SER A 159 -11.48 8.53 12.15
CA SER A 159 -12.34 9.34 13.01
C SER A 159 -13.69 9.71 12.39
N ARG A 160 -14.00 9.25 11.16
CA ARG A 160 -15.20 9.61 10.38
C ARG A 160 -15.33 11.10 10.07
N ARG A 161 -14.19 11.77 9.88
CA ARG A 161 -14.05 13.21 9.62
C ARG A 161 -13.32 13.50 8.29
N MET A 162 -13.32 12.54 7.36
CA MET A 162 -12.59 12.66 6.09
C MET A 162 -13.01 13.89 5.28
N ALA A 163 -14.32 14.16 5.18
CA ALA A 163 -14.83 15.30 4.41
C ALA A 163 -14.37 16.65 5.01
N GLU A 164 -14.36 16.75 6.34
CA GLU A 164 -13.87 17.94 7.06
C GLU A 164 -12.37 18.14 6.83
N ALA A 165 -11.57 17.09 6.98
CA ALA A 165 -10.12 17.16 6.77
C ALA A 165 -9.75 17.51 5.33
N LEU A 166 -10.48 16.96 4.34
CA LEU A 166 -10.31 17.35 2.94
C LEU A 166 -10.62 18.84 2.75
N ALA A 167 -11.68 19.35 3.36
CA ALA A 167 -12.02 20.77 3.27
C ALA A 167 -11.01 21.68 4.00
N GLU A 168 -10.45 21.25 5.13
CA GLU A 168 -9.42 21.99 5.89
C GLU A 168 -8.08 22.06 5.15
N LEU A 169 -7.67 20.96 4.51
CA LEU A 169 -6.54 20.94 3.58
C LEU A 169 -6.88 21.62 2.24
N GLY A 170 -8.14 22.04 2.10
CA GLY A 170 -8.75 22.72 0.96
C GLY A 170 -8.78 21.89 -0.33
N GLY A 171 -8.74 20.57 -0.20
CA GLY A 171 -9.24 19.68 -1.22
C GLY A 171 -10.75 19.88 -1.41
N THR A 172 -11.23 19.73 -2.64
CA THR A 172 -12.67 19.72 -2.92
C THR A 172 -13.18 18.27 -2.88
N PRO A 173 -14.15 17.94 -2.00
CA PRO A 173 -14.82 16.66 -2.05
C PRO A 173 -15.44 16.46 -3.44
N GLY A 174 -15.01 15.44 -4.17
CA GLY A 174 -15.49 15.19 -5.53
C GLY A 174 -15.08 16.24 -6.56
N GLY A 175 -13.90 16.85 -6.42
CA GLY A 175 -13.28 17.67 -7.46
C GLY A 175 -13.27 16.94 -8.81
N ARG A 176 -14.26 17.24 -9.65
CA ARG A 176 -14.49 16.55 -10.92
C ARG A 176 -13.32 16.87 -11.86
N GLY A 177 -12.46 15.88 -12.13
CA GLY A 177 -11.54 15.88 -13.26
C GLY A 177 -10.05 15.72 -12.98
N GLY A 178 -9.61 15.56 -11.73
CA GLY A 178 -8.18 15.36 -11.38
C GLY A 178 -7.86 13.93 -10.93
N THR A 179 -6.60 13.52 -11.10
CA THR A 179 -6.07 12.25 -10.57
C THR A 179 -5.73 12.36 -9.08
N VAL A 180 -5.50 11.21 -8.43
CA VAL A 180 -4.97 11.16 -7.04
C VAL A 180 -3.66 11.95 -6.92
N ASP A 181 -2.79 11.83 -7.93
CA ASP A 181 -1.50 12.49 -7.96
C ASP A 181 -1.66 14.02 -8.06
N ASP A 182 -2.61 14.50 -8.87
CA ASP A 182 -2.92 15.95 -8.95
C ASP A 182 -3.41 16.49 -7.61
N GLY A 183 -4.21 15.70 -6.88
CA GLY A 183 -4.66 16.03 -5.53
C GLY A 183 -3.49 16.16 -4.55
N ALA A 184 -2.58 15.18 -4.55
CA ALA A 184 -1.39 15.22 -3.71
C ALA A 184 -0.48 16.42 -4.03
N ASP A 185 -0.26 16.71 -5.32
CA ASP A 185 0.51 17.87 -5.78
C ASP A 185 -0.11 19.18 -5.29
N LEU A 186 -1.44 19.32 -5.36
CA LEU A 186 -2.14 20.52 -4.87
C LEU A 186 -2.03 20.68 -3.34
N LEU A 187 -2.10 19.60 -2.58
CA LEU A 187 -1.97 19.64 -1.12
C LEU A 187 -0.55 20.04 -0.70
N VAL A 188 0.47 19.47 -1.33
CA VAL A 188 1.88 19.82 -1.09
C VAL A 188 2.15 21.26 -1.50
N ALA A 189 1.71 21.68 -2.69
CA ALA A 189 1.98 23.02 -3.21
C ALA A 189 1.46 24.15 -2.31
N ARG A 190 0.37 23.92 -1.58
CA ARG A 190 -0.21 24.91 -0.64
C ARG A 190 0.62 25.14 0.60
N GLU A 191 1.39 24.14 1.00
CA GLU A 191 2.11 24.14 2.28
C GLU A 191 3.63 23.98 2.11
N ARG A 192 4.11 23.85 0.88
CA ARG A 192 5.52 23.84 0.50
C ARG A 192 6.24 25.08 1.05
N GLY A 193 7.52 24.89 1.41
CA GLY A 193 8.41 25.97 1.86
C GLY A 193 8.47 26.13 3.39
N ARG A 194 7.75 25.29 4.14
CA ARG A 194 7.95 25.19 5.60
C ARG A 194 9.38 24.70 5.90
N PRO A 195 10.00 25.19 7.00
CA PRO A 195 11.32 24.71 7.43
C PRO A 195 11.32 23.21 7.70
N GLY A 196 12.42 22.53 7.35
CA GLY A 196 12.60 21.09 7.56
C GLY A 196 12.25 20.61 8.97
N PRO A 197 12.70 21.28 10.06
CA PRO A 197 12.34 20.90 11.42
C PRO A 197 10.82 20.90 11.68
N ALA A 198 10.07 21.85 11.12
CA ALA A 198 8.62 21.91 11.27
C ALA A 198 7.92 20.79 10.48
N VAL A 199 8.43 20.45 9.30
CA VAL A 199 7.93 19.32 8.50
C VAL A 199 8.20 17.99 9.22
N ARG A 200 9.40 17.83 9.81
CA ARG A 200 9.76 16.66 10.64
C ARG A 200 8.86 16.50 11.87
N GLU A 201 8.57 17.59 12.56
CA GLU A 201 7.66 17.59 13.73
C GLU A 201 6.25 17.17 13.32
N ARG A 202 5.73 17.71 12.21
CA ARG A 202 4.41 17.33 11.68
C ARG A 202 4.36 15.86 11.24
N TRP A 203 5.40 15.38 10.56
CA TRP A 203 5.54 13.96 10.21
C TRP A 203 5.49 13.07 11.46
N THR A 204 6.29 13.39 12.47
CA THR A 204 6.36 12.60 13.72
C THR A 204 5.01 12.59 14.42
N THR A 205 4.42 13.77 14.62
CA THR A 205 3.13 13.93 15.31
C THR A 205 1.99 13.21 14.58
N SER A 206 1.88 13.40 13.26
CA SER A 206 0.84 12.76 12.45
C SER A 206 0.98 11.24 12.44
N GLY A 207 2.21 10.70 12.41
CA GLY A 207 2.48 9.27 12.48
C GLY A 207 2.06 8.64 13.81
N GLU A 208 2.41 9.28 14.93
CA GLU A 208 2.02 8.84 16.27
C GLU A 208 0.50 8.88 16.50
N VAL A 209 -0.15 9.95 16.03
CA VAL A 209 -1.61 10.08 16.11
C VAL A 209 -2.29 9.00 15.27
N LEU A 210 -1.81 8.75 14.06
CA LEU A 210 -2.34 7.70 13.20
C LEU A 210 -2.19 6.31 13.83
N CYS A 211 -1.01 5.98 14.34
CA CYS A 211 -0.75 4.67 14.96
C CYS A 211 -1.69 4.44 16.14
N ARG A 212 -1.76 5.39 17.09
CA ARG A 212 -2.70 5.32 18.23
C ARG A 212 -4.15 5.13 17.76
N ARG A 213 -4.57 5.88 16.75
CA ARG A 213 -5.94 5.79 16.24
C ARG A 213 -6.25 4.43 15.62
N LEU A 214 -5.28 3.83 14.94
CA LEU A 214 -5.45 2.51 14.32
C LEU A 214 -5.36 1.38 15.35
N GLU A 215 -4.59 1.51 16.42
CA GLU A 215 -4.51 0.53 17.51
C GLU A 215 -5.88 0.27 18.16
N ASP A 216 -6.67 1.33 18.32
CA ASP A 216 -8.00 1.27 18.92
C ASP A 216 -9.11 0.85 17.94
N ALA A 217 -8.81 0.80 16.63
CA ALA A 217 -9.80 0.53 15.59
C ALA A 217 -10.16 -0.97 15.50
N ASP A 218 -11.36 -1.26 14.99
CA ASP A 218 -11.68 -2.59 14.50
C ASP A 218 -10.96 -2.81 13.14
N PRO A 219 -10.06 -3.81 12.94
CA PRO A 219 -9.44 -4.10 11.65
C PRO A 219 -10.39 -4.25 10.46
N HIS A 220 -11.65 -4.61 10.68
CA HIS A 220 -12.66 -4.74 9.64
C HIS A 220 -13.46 -3.46 9.42
N GLN A 221 -13.30 -2.44 10.28
CA GLN A 221 -13.93 -1.14 10.12
C GLN A 221 -13.65 -0.60 8.72
N ARG A 222 -14.72 -0.20 8.03
CA ARG A 222 -14.66 0.46 6.73
C ARG A 222 -14.36 1.94 6.92
N LEU A 223 -13.30 2.38 6.27
CA LEU A 223 -12.72 3.71 6.35
C LEU A 223 -12.75 4.34 4.96
N ASP A 224 -13.23 5.57 4.88
CA ASP A 224 -13.22 6.32 3.62
C ASP A 224 -11.78 6.59 3.20
N TRP A 225 -11.48 6.41 1.93
CA TRP A 225 -10.15 6.66 1.41
C TRP A 225 -10.23 7.33 0.04
N VAL A 226 -9.06 7.72 -0.47
CA VAL A 226 -8.90 8.52 -1.69
C VAL A 226 -9.80 8.06 -2.83
N ALA A 227 -9.98 6.74 -2.97
CA ALA A 227 -11.04 6.26 -3.82
C ALA A 227 -11.69 4.98 -3.25
N GLY A 228 -12.90 5.21 -2.76
CA GLY A 228 -13.75 4.23 -2.09
C GLY A 228 -13.39 4.01 -0.63
N GLN A 229 -13.65 2.81 -0.13
CA GLN A 229 -13.37 2.43 1.25
C GLN A 229 -12.31 1.34 1.37
N LEU A 230 -11.52 1.40 2.44
CA LEU A 230 -10.60 0.34 2.87
C LEU A 230 -10.99 -0.19 4.25
N SER A 231 -10.58 -1.43 4.57
CA SER A 231 -10.63 -1.88 5.97
C SER A 231 -9.49 -1.26 6.77
N ALA A 232 -9.62 -1.03 8.08
CA ALA A 232 -8.55 -0.43 8.90
C ALA A 232 -7.21 -1.18 8.78
N ARG A 233 -7.24 -2.52 8.73
CA ARG A 233 -6.02 -3.32 8.49
C ARG A 233 -5.40 -3.11 7.10
N SER A 234 -6.24 -2.86 6.09
CA SER A 234 -5.77 -2.56 4.73
C SER A 234 -5.18 -1.17 4.67
N LEU A 235 -5.81 -0.17 5.32
CA LEU A 235 -5.29 1.18 5.40
C LEU A 235 -3.92 1.17 6.10
N ALA A 236 -3.78 0.50 7.24
CA ALA A 236 -2.50 0.36 7.94
C ALA A 236 -1.41 -0.26 7.04
N ALA A 237 -1.72 -1.33 6.30
CA ALA A 237 -0.78 -1.92 5.35
C ALA A 237 -0.45 -1.00 4.15
N THR A 238 -1.42 -0.23 3.66
CA THR A 238 -1.20 0.80 2.63
C THR A 238 -0.23 1.87 3.14
N ARG A 239 -0.37 2.30 4.40
CA ARG A 239 0.52 3.27 5.02
C ARG A 239 1.96 2.74 5.17
N ILE A 240 2.15 1.44 5.45
CA ILE A 240 3.48 0.82 5.41
C ILE A 240 4.07 0.92 4.00
N ALA A 241 3.30 0.54 2.98
CA ALA A 241 3.75 0.58 1.60
C ALA A 241 4.16 1.99 1.17
N GLU A 242 3.32 2.98 1.45
CA GLU A 242 3.57 4.38 1.12
C GLU A 242 4.79 4.93 1.85
N THR A 243 4.92 4.66 3.15
CA THR A 243 6.10 5.09 3.94
C THR A 243 7.38 4.44 3.43
N TRP A 244 7.38 3.14 3.13
CA TRP A 244 8.58 2.45 2.65
C TRP A 244 9.01 2.92 1.26
N ILE A 245 8.06 3.15 0.35
CA ILE A 245 8.38 3.63 -1.00
C ILE A 245 8.96 5.05 -0.93
N HIS A 246 8.29 5.95 -0.21
CA HIS A 246 8.74 7.33 -0.08
C HIS A 246 9.99 7.49 0.81
N ALA A 247 10.27 6.55 1.71
CA ALA A 247 11.58 6.49 2.36
C ALA A 247 12.69 6.26 1.35
N GLY A 248 12.48 5.42 0.33
CA GLY A 248 13.39 5.29 -0.81
C GLY A 248 13.50 6.56 -1.65
N ASP A 249 12.38 7.27 -1.86
CA ASP A 249 12.38 8.52 -2.64
C ASP A 249 13.13 9.66 -1.92
N VAL A 250 13.01 9.74 -0.60
CA VAL A 250 13.74 10.67 0.28
C VAL A 250 15.21 10.26 0.42
N GLY A 251 15.49 8.95 0.45
CA GLY A 251 16.82 8.40 0.64
C GLY A 251 17.76 8.54 -0.55
N GLU A 252 17.20 8.62 -1.77
CA GLU A 252 17.94 8.69 -3.04
C GLU A 252 19.09 9.72 -3.03
N PRO A 253 18.86 11.00 -2.70
CA PRO A 253 19.93 12.00 -2.71
C PRO A 253 21.07 11.69 -1.73
N PHE A 254 20.83 10.85 -0.73
CA PHE A 254 21.79 10.47 0.32
C PHE A 254 22.41 9.09 0.10
N ALA A 255 22.13 8.44 -1.03
CA ALA A 255 22.48 7.03 -1.27
C ALA A 255 22.00 6.10 -0.14
N TRP A 256 20.90 6.47 0.52
CA TRP A 256 20.28 5.71 1.59
C TRP A 256 19.13 4.88 1.03
N VAL A 257 19.02 3.63 1.47
CA VAL A 257 17.97 2.70 1.04
C VAL A 257 17.27 2.12 2.28
N PRO A 258 15.93 2.17 2.36
CA PRO A 258 15.20 1.58 3.47
C PRO A 258 15.40 0.06 3.51
N ALA A 259 15.55 -0.51 4.70
CA ALA A 259 15.78 -1.93 4.84
C ALA A 259 14.53 -2.74 4.41
N ALA A 260 14.75 -3.79 3.64
CA ALA A 260 13.69 -4.73 3.26
C ALA A 260 13.54 -5.82 4.34
N THR A 261 12.87 -5.48 5.44
CA THR A 261 12.66 -6.41 6.58
C THR A 261 11.32 -7.14 6.46
N ASP A 262 11.05 -8.06 7.41
CA ASP A 262 9.83 -8.85 7.47
C ASP A 262 8.53 -8.02 7.51
N ARG A 263 8.60 -6.73 7.90
CA ARG A 263 7.44 -5.80 7.86
C ARG A 263 6.84 -5.64 6.46
N LEU A 264 7.64 -5.86 5.41
CA LEU A 264 7.17 -5.83 4.03
C LEU A 264 6.24 -7.00 3.67
N TRP A 265 6.14 -8.02 4.52
CA TRP A 265 5.13 -9.07 4.35
C TRP A 265 3.71 -8.50 4.31
N HIS A 266 3.42 -7.44 5.07
CA HIS A 266 2.11 -6.78 5.05
C HIS A 266 1.81 -6.13 3.69
N VAL A 267 2.83 -5.54 3.07
CA VAL A 267 2.75 -4.94 1.73
C VAL A 267 2.57 -6.02 0.66
N ALA A 268 3.38 -7.07 0.70
CA ALA A 268 3.26 -8.20 -0.22
C ALA A 268 1.87 -8.87 -0.14
N ARG A 269 1.36 -9.06 1.09
CA ARG A 269 0.02 -9.60 1.31
C ARG A 269 -1.08 -8.67 0.80
N LEU A 270 -0.93 -7.35 0.98
CA LEU A 270 -1.87 -6.37 0.44
C LEU A 270 -1.89 -6.46 -1.09
N ALA A 271 -0.73 -6.41 -1.74
CA ALA A 271 -0.58 -6.51 -3.19
C ALA A 271 -1.19 -7.80 -3.75
N TRP A 272 -0.90 -8.95 -3.12
CA TRP A 272 -1.50 -10.23 -3.52
C TRP A 272 -3.03 -10.20 -3.43
N ARG A 273 -3.59 -9.63 -2.36
CA ARG A 273 -5.04 -9.56 -2.16
C ARG A 273 -5.73 -8.58 -3.09
N THR A 274 -5.01 -7.63 -3.69
CA THR A 274 -5.55 -6.68 -4.67
C THR A 274 -5.40 -7.13 -6.11
N LEU A 275 -4.73 -8.27 -6.39
CA LEU A 275 -4.61 -8.81 -7.74
C LEU A 275 -5.96 -9.03 -8.44
N PRO A 276 -6.98 -9.71 -7.85
CA PRO A 276 -8.26 -9.89 -8.52
C PRO A 276 -8.90 -8.56 -8.94
N TYR A 277 -8.76 -7.54 -8.10
CA TYR A 277 -9.24 -6.19 -8.38
C TYR A 277 -8.46 -5.53 -9.52
N ALA A 278 -7.13 -5.62 -9.51
CA ALA A 278 -6.28 -5.07 -10.58
C ALA A 278 -6.58 -5.72 -11.94
N PHE A 279 -6.80 -7.04 -11.96
CA PHE A 279 -7.20 -7.77 -13.17
C PHE A 279 -8.58 -7.33 -13.65
N ALA A 280 -9.57 -7.26 -12.76
CA ALA A 280 -10.92 -6.80 -13.10
C ALA A 280 -10.91 -5.38 -13.70
N ARG A 281 -10.14 -4.44 -13.13
CA ARG A 281 -9.95 -3.09 -13.69
C ARG A 281 -9.33 -3.10 -15.09
N ALA A 282 -8.43 -4.03 -15.35
CA ALA A 282 -7.77 -4.18 -16.64
C ALA A 282 -8.66 -4.91 -17.67
N GLY A 283 -9.90 -5.27 -17.31
CA GLY A 283 -10.79 -6.08 -18.15
C GLY A 283 -10.27 -7.50 -18.34
N ARG A 284 -9.50 -8.04 -17.38
CA ARG A 284 -8.87 -9.36 -17.44
C ARG A 284 -9.40 -10.25 -16.32
N GLU A 285 -9.42 -11.56 -16.55
CA GLU A 285 -9.64 -12.54 -15.50
C GLU A 285 -8.31 -12.97 -14.89
N LEU A 286 -8.29 -13.17 -13.57
CA LEU A 286 -7.16 -13.74 -12.87
C LEU A 286 -7.15 -15.26 -13.13
N SER A 287 -6.29 -15.70 -14.06
CA SER A 287 -6.11 -17.10 -14.47
C SER A 287 -5.10 -17.84 -13.60
#